data_AF-A0A8H6L9I2-F1
#
_entry.id   AF-A0A8H6L9I2-F1
#
_cell.length_a   1.000
_cell.length_b   1.000
_cell.length_c   1.000
_cell.angle_alpha   90.00
_cell.angle_beta   90.00
_cell.angle_gamma   90.00
#
_symmetry.space_group_name_H-M   'P 1'
#
loop_
_entity.id
_entity.type
_entity.pdbx_description
1 polymer ?
#
loop_
_entity_poly.entity_id
_entity_poly.type
_entity_poly.pdbx_seq_one_letter_code
_entity_poly.pdbx_strand_id
1 'polypeptide(L)'
;MAHSQSLSNDSWLHFITSNPRRGCKYLGFCACLAFIFLSLTWLRDDERPIDKPLLTSTKPPANIPFKEAPVSSPDSEPGLEDAGPILNNLTVAFPPLPPADDEEYVSLCLAIKDQPGDLDEFLAHYYYHHGVRRFYVMDDGSDPPLSYTPNFGIPPFAVPRSAVTFTYIPRVPDRPQPFQHTIYADYCVKNFGERHTWMGFFDADEFLEMRRATTLVDWLHQWEKNETVGALSVNWITHNSGGQQKRPQSDTRKGFRRCVVDRPDGRNADEENSHVKSFAKTALFDGVNSVHNMRTAYGTVSVGEKGDECMIKRVPITHDVWALHHYSVKSREQFLEKQQRGSPNNHHAAGEFWDRIEDADDYECPELASYVP
;
A
#
# COMPACT_ATOMS: atom_id res chain seq x y z
N MET A 1 65.15 5.63 -8.53
CA MET A 1 66.28 4.73 -8.27
C MET A 1 65.96 4.07 -6.94
N ALA A 2 65.58 2.78 -6.85
CA ALA A 2 66.37 1.58 -7.19
C ALA A 2 67.66 1.54 -6.33
N HIS A 3 67.99 0.50 -5.56
CA HIS A 3 67.64 -0.93 -5.63
C HIS A 3 67.83 -1.65 -4.27
N SER A 4 67.12 -2.79 -4.07
CA SER A 4 67.52 -4.06 -3.40
C SER A 4 68.17 -4.00 -1.97
N GLN A 5 68.25 -5.07 -1.16
CA GLN A 5 68.43 -6.50 -1.41
C GLN A 5 67.71 -7.41 -0.40
N SER A 6 67.39 -8.61 -0.87
CA SER A 6 67.05 -9.79 -0.06
C SER A 6 68.31 -10.53 0.41
N LEU A 7 68.27 -11.14 1.60
CA LEU A 7 69.09 -12.31 1.94
C LEU A 7 68.25 -13.37 2.66
N SER A 8 68.69 -14.62 2.55
CA SER A 8 67.91 -15.84 2.74
C SER A 8 68.55 -16.80 3.76
N ASN A 9 68.04 -18.03 3.81
CA ASN A 9 68.51 -19.20 4.58
C ASN A 9 68.13 -19.10 6.07
N ASP A 10 67.79 -20.14 6.83
CA ASP A 10 67.60 -21.60 6.76
C ASP A 10 67.59 -22.00 8.26
N SER A 11 67.12 -23.14 8.78
CA SER A 11 66.21 -24.19 8.37
C SER A 11 66.09 -25.14 9.58
N TRP A 12 64.90 -25.54 10.03
CA TRP A 12 64.74 -26.74 10.88
C TRP A 12 63.38 -27.41 10.61
N LEU A 13 63.42 -28.66 10.14
CA LEU A 13 62.29 -29.61 10.10
C LEU A 13 62.05 -30.16 11.53
N HIS A 14 60.93 -30.76 11.96
CA HIS A 14 60.02 -31.81 11.44
C HIS A 14 58.66 -31.74 12.21
N PHE A 15 57.55 -32.45 11.97
CA PHE A 15 57.13 -33.48 10.98
C PHE A 15 55.57 -33.57 10.88
N ILE A 16 55.04 -33.78 9.66
CA ILE A 16 54.09 -34.84 9.20
C ILE A 16 53.00 -35.36 10.19
N THR A 17 51.69 -35.31 9.93
CA THR A 17 50.87 -36.15 8.99
C THR A 17 49.54 -35.43 8.60
N SER A 18 49.13 -35.33 7.32
CA SER A 18 48.32 -36.28 6.51
C SER A 18 46.83 -36.44 6.98
N ASN A 19 45.78 -36.53 6.15
CA ASN A 19 45.60 -36.69 4.69
C ASN A 19 44.12 -36.34 4.29
N PRO A 20 43.78 -35.83 3.09
CA PRO A 20 42.38 -35.55 2.69
C PRO A 20 41.72 -36.66 1.82
N ARG A 21 40.38 -36.64 1.72
CA ARG A 21 39.56 -37.37 0.71
C ARG A 21 38.41 -36.44 0.26
N ARG A 22 38.23 -36.12 -1.03
CA ARG A 22 37.69 -36.95 -2.15
C ARG A 22 36.28 -37.50 -1.82
N GLY A 23 35.22 -37.31 -2.63
CA GLY A 23 35.05 -36.54 -3.87
C GLY A 23 33.90 -37.10 -4.74
N CYS A 24 33.30 -36.25 -5.60
CA CYS A 24 32.58 -36.49 -6.88
C CYS A 24 31.83 -37.83 -7.15
N LYS A 25 30.59 -37.78 -7.71
CA LYS A 25 30.21 -38.41 -9.02
C LYS A 25 28.70 -38.33 -9.43
N TYR A 26 28.48 -37.82 -10.66
CA TYR A 26 27.63 -38.34 -11.78
C TYR A 26 26.07 -38.41 -11.80
N LEU A 27 25.52 -37.79 -12.87
CA LEU A 27 24.51 -38.25 -13.87
C LEU A 27 23.24 -39.04 -13.49
N GLY A 28 22.10 -38.69 -14.12
CA GLY A 28 21.01 -39.64 -14.43
C GLY A 28 19.66 -39.05 -14.91
N PHE A 29 19.22 -39.40 -16.13
CA PHE A 29 17.86 -39.15 -16.67
C PHE A 29 16.79 -40.04 -16.00
N CYS A 30 15.53 -39.57 -15.86
CA CYS A 30 14.36 -40.17 -16.55
C CYS A 30 13.03 -39.39 -16.30
N ALA A 31 12.00 -39.72 -17.09
CA ALA A 31 10.75 -38.96 -17.23
C ALA A 31 9.54 -39.57 -16.48
N CYS A 32 8.48 -38.77 -16.31
CA CYS A 32 7.10 -39.22 -16.57
C CYS A 32 6.15 -38.04 -16.84
N LEU A 33 5.06 -38.33 -17.55
CA LEU A 33 4.12 -37.36 -18.12
C LEU A 33 2.68 -37.85 -17.89
N ALA A 34 1.79 -36.89 -17.67
CA ALA A 34 0.40 -36.84 -18.17
C ALA A 34 -0.80 -37.39 -17.35
N PHE A 35 -1.92 -36.70 -17.65
CA PHE A 35 -3.34 -36.96 -17.42
C PHE A 35 -3.92 -36.90 -15.98
N ILE A 36 -5.20 -36.59 -15.73
CA ILE A 36 -6.27 -35.69 -16.27
C ILE A 36 -7.61 -36.17 -15.68
N PHE A 37 -8.46 -35.23 -15.25
CA PHE A 37 -9.91 -35.35 -14.99
C PHE A 37 -10.44 -36.41 -13.99
N LEU A 38 -11.23 -35.94 -13.01
CA LEU A 38 -12.68 -36.16 -13.04
C LEU A 38 -13.43 -35.16 -12.14
N SER A 39 -14.48 -34.57 -12.68
CA SER A 39 -15.40 -33.63 -12.02
C SER A 39 -16.75 -34.31 -11.72
N LEU A 40 -17.69 -33.55 -11.13
CA LEU A 40 -19.11 -33.89 -10.91
C LEU A 40 -19.33 -34.86 -9.72
N THR A 41 -20.35 -34.76 -8.87
CA THR A 41 -21.48 -33.80 -8.71
C THR A 41 -22.15 -34.09 -7.37
N TRP A 42 -22.75 -33.10 -6.69
CA TRP A 42 -24.21 -33.04 -6.47
C TRP A 42 -24.65 -31.76 -5.72
N LEU A 43 -25.77 -31.17 -6.16
CA LEU A 43 -26.49 -30.08 -5.50
C LEU A 43 -27.59 -30.61 -4.57
N ARG A 44 -28.25 -29.68 -3.87
CA ARG A 44 -29.57 -29.70 -3.19
C ARG A 44 -29.50 -29.74 -1.67
N ASP A 45 -30.38 -29.07 -0.95
CA ASP A 45 -31.27 -27.91 -1.25
C ASP A 45 -31.60 -27.36 0.14
N ASP A 46 -31.57 -26.05 0.37
CA ASP A 46 -31.92 -25.47 1.68
C ASP A 46 -32.93 -24.32 1.46
N GLU A 47 -34.20 -24.60 1.73
CA GLU A 47 -35.27 -23.59 1.76
C GLU A 47 -35.72 -23.34 3.20
N ARG A 48 -35.70 -22.07 3.62
CA ARG A 48 -36.76 -21.47 4.45
C ARG A 48 -36.64 -19.93 4.46
N PRO A 49 -37.73 -19.19 4.23
CA PRO A 49 -37.71 -17.72 4.26
C PRO A 49 -37.81 -17.18 5.69
N ILE A 50 -37.30 -15.97 5.92
CA ILE A 50 -37.50 -15.19 7.15
C ILE A 50 -38.09 -13.82 6.79
N ASP A 51 -39.19 -13.47 7.45
CA ASP A 51 -39.97 -12.25 7.20
C ASP A 51 -39.25 -10.95 7.61
N LYS A 52 -39.48 -9.88 6.84
CA LYS A 52 -39.12 -8.50 7.17
C LYS A 52 -40.35 -7.72 7.67
N PRO A 53 -40.28 -7.01 8.82
CA PRO A 53 -41.21 -5.93 9.14
C PRO A 53 -40.77 -4.59 8.53
N LEU A 54 -41.75 -3.71 8.24
CA LEU A 54 -41.56 -2.43 7.55
C LEU A 54 -40.96 -1.31 8.42
N LEU A 55 -40.39 -0.30 7.73
CA LEU A 55 -40.07 1.01 8.30
C LEU A 55 -41.32 1.70 8.87
N THR A 56 -41.11 2.55 9.89
CA THR A 56 -41.97 3.72 10.11
C THR A 56 -41.12 4.99 10.18
N SER A 57 -41.62 6.05 9.55
CA SER A 57 -40.97 7.36 9.42
C SER A 57 -41.34 8.28 10.57
N THR A 58 -40.36 9.01 11.12
CA THR A 58 -40.59 10.21 11.94
C THR A 58 -39.75 11.38 11.43
N LYS A 59 -40.34 12.58 11.47
CA LYS A 59 -39.75 13.82 10.91
C LYS A 59 -38.76 14.48 11.88
N PRO A 60 -37.77 15.24 11.38
CA PRO A 60 -36.89 16.05 12.23
C PRO A 60 -37.59 17.34 12.73
N PRO A 61 -37.28 17.81 13.96
CA PRO A 61 -37.64 19.15 14.41
C PRO A 61 -36.71 20.23 13.84
N ALA A 62 -37.14 21.49 13.92
CA ALA A 62 -36.65 22.58 13.07
C ALA A 62 -35.61 23.53 13.71
N ASN A 63 -34.88 24.20 12.81
CA ASN A 63 -34.19 25.49 12.91
C ASN A 63 -34.03 26.17 14.29
N ILE A 64 -32.77 26.42 14.67
CA ILE A 64 -32.36 27.49 15.58
C ILE A 64 -31.45 28.43 14.80
N PRO A 65 -31.73 29.75 14.73
CA PRO A 65 -30.94 30.68 13.92
C PRO A 65 -29.63 31.05 14.63
N PHE A 66 -28.49 30.84 13.96
CA PHE A 66 -27.21 31.40 14.40
C PHE A 66 -27.09 32.85 13.96
N LYS A 67 -26.46 33.67 14.80
CA LYS A 67 -26.41 35.14 14.67
C LYS A 67 -24.98 35.55 14.35
N GLU A 68 -24.74 36.05 13.13
CA GLU A 68 -23.43 36.53 12.70
C GLU A 68 -23.03 37.80 13.46
N ALA A 69 -21.73 37.93 13.71
CA ALA A 69 -21.09 39.14 14.24
C ALA A 69 -19.99 39.58 13.25
N PRO A 70 -19.85 40.88 12.96
CA PRO A 70 -18.93 41.36 11.94
C PRO A 70 -17.48 41.40 12.46
N VAL A 71 -16.52 41.06 11.60
CA VAL A 71 -15.09 41.29 11.83
C VAL A 71 -14.51 42.06 10.65
N SER A 72 -13.74 43.10 10.98
CA SER A 72 -13.17 44.10 10.07
C SER A 72 -11.90 43.64 9.36
N SER A 73 -11.65 44.22 8.19
CA SER A 73 -10.35 44.22 7.50
C SER A 73 -9.25 44.92 8.32
N PRO A 74 -7.98 44.61 8.01
CA PRO A 74 -7.04 45.69 7.73
C PRO A 74 -6.16 45.44 6.47
N ASP A 75 -5.57 46.52 5.98
CA ASP A 75 -4.89 46.64 4.69
C ASP A 75 -3.40 46.24 4.66
N SER A 76 -2.88 46.19 3.43
CA SER A 76 -1.50 46.54 3.00
C SER A 76 -0.35 45.53 3.22
N GLU A 77 0.05 44.90 2.11
CA GLU A 77 1.42 44.42 1.89
C GLU A 77 2.37 45.56 1.47
N PRO A 78 3.68 45.43 1.74
CA PRO A 78 4.71 46.11 0.95
C PRO A 78 5.73 45.14 0.33
N GLY A 79 5.79 45.14 -1.00
CA GLY A 79 7.01 45.11 -1.81
C GLY A 79 8.04 44.00 -1.61
N LEU A 80 8.03 43.02 -2.52
CA LEU A 80 9.14 42.07 -2.72
C LEU A 80 10.11 42.63 -3.77
N GLU A 81 11.36 42.92 -3.40
CA GLU A 81 12.46 43.18 -4.36
C GLU A 81 13.56 42.11 -4.25
N ASP A 82 13.59 41.29 -5.30
CA ASP A 82 14.71 40.61 -5.96
C ASP A 82 15.96 40.15 -5.16
N ALA A 83 16.11 38.83 -5.06
CA ALA A 83 17.40 38.16 -5.03
C ALA A 83 17.36 36.95 -5.97
N GLY A 84 18.03 37.05 -7.13
CA GLY A 84 18.01 36.06 -8.20
C GLY A 84 18.82 34.77 -7.96
N PRO A 85 19.28 34.09 -9.03
CA PRO A 85 18.42 33.08 -9.64
C PRO A 85 19.05 31.68 -9.65
N ILE A 86 18.69 30.80 -8.71
CA ILE A 86 19.08 29.38 -8.73
C ILE A 86 17.95 28.46 -8.20
N LEU A 87 16.89 28.22 -9.00
CA LEU A 87 16.13 26.95 -8.94
C LEU A 87 15.19 26.63 -10.15
N ASN A 88 15.30 27.31 -11.29
CA ASN A 88 14.48 26.96 -12.46
C ASN A 88 15.09 25.78 -13.24
N ASN A 89 14.65 24.54 -12.93
CA ASN A 89 14.36 23.48 -13.93
C ASN A 89 13.94 22.10 -13.34
N LEU A 90 13.14 22.07 -12.26
CA LEU A 90 12.33 20.88 -11.92
C LEU A 90 10.89 21.24 -11.54
N THR A 91 10.26 22.12 -12.32
CA THR A 91 8.79 22.13 -12.40
C THR A 91 8.34 20.91 -13.21
N VAL A 92 8.24 19.76 -12.55
CA VAL A 92 7.37 18.68 -13.04
C VAL A 92 5.96 19.25 -13.02
N ALA A 93 5.49 19.68 -14.20
CA ALA A 93 4.14 20.16 -14.36
C ALA A 93 3.19 18.98 -14.26
N PHE A 94 2.78 18.64 -13.04
CA PHE A 94 1.60 17.82 -12.84
C PHE A 94 0.44 18.49 -13.60
N PRO A 95 -0.38 17.71 -14.35
CA PRO A 95 -1.58 18.27 -14.94
C PRO A 95 -2.44 18.91 -13.84
N PRO A 96 -3.25 19.94 -14.16
CA PRO A 96 -4.17 20.50 -13.16
C PRO A 96 -4.99 19.37 -12.55
N LEU A 97 -5.13 19.39 -11.21
CA LEU A 97 -5.87 18.36 -10.49
C LEU A 97 -7.25 18.19 -11.15
N PRO A 98 -7.62 16.96 -11.51
CA PRO A 98 -8.84 16.72 -12.26
C PRO A 98 -10.08 17.08 -11.44
N PRO A 99 -11.26 17.17 -12.10
CA PRO A 99 -12.52 17.18 -11.39
C PRO A 99 -12.57 16.04 -10.38
N ALA A 100 -13.16 16.33 -9.22
CA ALA A 100 -13.40 15.36 -8.17
C ALA A 100 -14.22 14.16 -8.66
N ASP A 101 -14.04 13.00 -8.03
CA ASP A 101 -14.99 11.89 -8.13
C ASP A 101 -16.27 12.20 -7.34
N ASP A 102 -17.05 13.17 -7.82
CA ASP A 102 -18.28 13.64 -7.18
C ASP A 102 -19.40 12.59 -7.15
N GLU A 103 -19.23 11.46 -7.85
CA GLU A 103 -20.16 10.32 -7.87
C GLU A 103 -19.76 9.21 -6.87
N GLU A 104 -18.60 9.32 -6.22
CA GLU A 104 -17.98 8.25 -5.41
C GLU A 104 -17.78 6.93 -6.22
N TYR A 105 -17.45 7.03 -7.51
CA TYR A 105 -17.17 5.89 -8.39
C TYR A 105 -16.06 4.95 -7.85
N VAL A 106 -15.04 5.53 -7.19
CA VAL A 106 -14.00 4.79 -6.47
C VAL A 106 -13.97 5.12 -4.98
N SER A 107 -13.87 4.06 -4.17
CA SER A 107 -13.68 4.15 -2.71
C SER A 107 -12.37 3.47 -2.28
N LEU A 108 -11.88 3.81 -1.08
CA LEU A 108 -10.76 3.08 -0.45
C LEU A 108 -11.21 2.41 0.85
N CYS A 109 -10.87 1.13 0.96
CA CYS A 109 -10.96 0.32 2.18
C CYS A 109 -9.58 0.26 2.84
N LEU A 110 -9.49 0.66 4.11
CA LEU A 110 -8.27 0.70 4.88
C LEU A 110 -8.44 -0.13 6.15
N ALA A 111 -7.66 -1.21 6.30
CA ALA A 111 -7.51 -1.91 7.57
C ALA A 111 -6.34 -1.28 8.33
N ILE A 112 -6.58 -0.77 9.54
CA ILE A 112 -5.59 0.01 10.28
C ILE A 112 -5.65 -0.31 11.78
N LYS A 113 -4.49 -0.32 12.45
CA LYS A 113 -4.38 -0.64 13.86
C LYS A 113 -3.24 0.13 14.52
N ASP A 114 -3.53 0.84 15.61
CA ASP A 114 -2.56 1.56 16.45
C ASP A 114 -1.60 2.45 15.60
N GLN A 115 -2.12 3.06 14.53
CA GLN A 115 -1.35 3.82 13.51
C GLN A 115 -1.95 5.21 13.20
N PRO A 116 -2.21 6.07 14.22
CA PRO A 116 -2.81 7.37 13.98
C PRO A 116 -1.94 8.30 13.12
N GLY A 117 -0.61 8.24 13.29
CA GLY A 117 0.32 9.21 12.69
C GLY A 117 0.47 9.16 11.17
N ASP A 118 -0.11 8.17 10.49
CA ASP A 118 -0.08 8.04 9.03
C ASP A 118 -1.45 8.30 8.38
N LEU A 119 -2.53 8.24 9.17
CA LEU A 119 -3.90 8.23 8.66
C LEU A 119 -4.30 9.57 8.02
N ASP A 120 -3.96 10.69 8.65
CA ASP A 120 -4.30 12.02 8.11
C ASP A 120 -3.56 12.29 6.78
N GLU A 121 -2.26 11.96 6.70
CA GLU A 121 -1.47 12.11 5.46
C GLU A 121 -2.01 11.19 4.34
N PHE A 122 -2.37 9.95 4.67
CA PHE A 122 -3.01 9.01 3.72
C PHE A 122 -4.31 9.58 3.17
N LEU A 123 -5.24 9.97 4.06
CA LEU A 123 -6.56 10.47 3.65
C LEU A 123 -6.44 11.72 2.78
N ALA A 124 -5.63 12.69 3.20
CA ALA A 124 -5.37 13.90 2.42
C ALA A 124 -4.73 13.57 1.06
N HIS A 125 -3.79 12.62 1.02
CA HIS A 125 -3.10 12.28 -0.22
C HIS A 125 -4.06 11.73 -1.28
N TYR A 126 -4.93 10.78 -0.92
CA TYR A 126 -5.91 10.22 -1.87
C TYR A 126 -7.09 11.16 -2.15
N TYR A 127 -7.48 12.00 -1.19
CA TYR A 127 -8.56 12.97 -1.39
C TYR A 127 -8.13 14.11 -2.32
N TYR A 128 -7.05 14.82 -2.00
CA TYR A 128 -6.65 16.02 -2.73
C TYR A 128 -5.97 15.71 -4.06
N HIS A 129 -5.14 14.67 -4.14
CA HIS A 129 -4.33 14.41 -5.34
C HIS A 129 -4.92 13.36 -6.28
N HIS A 130 -5.65 12.36 -5.75
CA HIS A 130 -6.21 11.26 -6.55
C HIS A 130 -7.73 11.30 -6.71
N GLY A 131 -8.38 12.33 -6.17
CA GLY A 131 -9.81 12.58 -6.37
C GLY A 131 -10.76 11.68 -5.58
N VAL A 132 -10.26 10.76 -4.73
CA VAL A 132 -11.11 9.84 -3.94
C VAL A 132 -12.03 10.61 -3.00
N ARG A 133 -13.33 10.32 -3.01
CA ARG A 133 -14.32 10.98 -2.14
C ARG A 133 -14.89 10.10 -1.01
N ARG A 134 -14.62 8.80 -1.02
CA ARG A 134 -15.12 7.85 -0.02
C ARG A 134 -14.02 6.96 0.57
N PHE A 135 -13.90 7.01 1.90
CA PHE A 135 -12.98 6.18 2.68
C PHE A 135 -13.73 5.33 3.70
N TYR A 136 -13.33 4.08 3.83
CA TYR A 136 -13.81 3.13 4.83
C TYR A 136 -12.64 2.71 5.72
N VAL A 137 -12.51 3.39 6.86
CA VAL A 137 -11.46 3.15 7.85
C VAL A 137 -11.95 2.10 8.84
N MET A 138 -11.40 0.91 8.70
CA MET A 138 -11.67 -0.25 9.55
C MET A 138 -10.57 -0.34 10.60
N ASP A 139 -10.88 0.21 11.77
CA ASP A 139 -10.00 0.25 12.92
C ASP A 139 -10.01 -1.12 13.62
N ASP A 140 -8.93 -1.88 13.46
CA ASP A 140 -8.77 -3.24 13.97
C ASP A 140 -8.41 -3.27 15.47
N GLY A 141 -9.26 -2.62 16.26
CA GLY A 141 -9.18 -2.64 17.71
C GLY A 141 -8.06 -1.79 18.26
N SER A 142 -7.77 -0.62 17.69
CA SER A 142 -6.75 0.30 18.24
C SER A 142 -7.08 0.74 19.65
N ASP A 143 -6.06 1.04 20.45
CA ASP A 143 -6.21 1.52 21.83
C ASP A 143 -5.41 2.83 22.07
N PRO A 144 -6.08 4.00 22.18
CA PRO A 144 -7.52 4.20 22.02
C PRO A 144 -7.98 4.02 20.56
N PRO A 145 -9.28 3.83 20.31
CA PRO A 145 -9.83 3.80 18.95
C PRO A 145 -9.46 5.05 18.15
N LEU A 146 -9.06 4.89 16.89
CA LEU A 146 -8.52 5.96 16.05
C LEU A 146 -9.53 7.07 15.76
N SER A 147 -10.82 6.76 15.84
CA SER A 147 -11.92 7.74 15.79
C SER A 147 -11.92 8.75 16.94
N TYR A 148 -11.17 8.50 18.02
CA TYR A 148 -10.91 9.43 19.13
C TYR A 148 -9.53 10.10 19.08
N THR A 149 -8.74 9.87 18.02
CA THR A 149 -7.40 10.47 17.88
C THR A 149 -7.51 11.99 17.97
N PRO A 150 -6.89 12.64 18.97
CA PRO A 150 -6.85 14.10 19.04
C PRO A 150 -6.18 14.64 17.78
N ASN A 151 -6.74 15.72 17.23
CA ASN A 151 -6.27 16.38 16.01
C ASN A 151 -6.48 15.63 14.69
N PHE A 152 -7.21 14.50 14.68
CA PHE A 152 -7.66 13.88 13.42
C PHE A 152 -8.38 14.90 12.53
N GLY A 153 -7.97 14.99 11.27
CA GLY A 153 -8.57 15.93 10.31
C GLY A 153 -8.34 17.42 10.62
N ILE A 154 -7.22 17.79 11.26
CA ILE A 154 -6.78 19.20 11.37
C ILE A 154 -5.92 19.59 10.15
N PRO A 155 -6.02 20.85 9.65
CA PRO A 155 -5.19 21.33 8.54
C PRO A 155 -3.67 21.17 8.79
N PRO A 156 -2.86 20.88 7.75
CA PRO A 156 -3.22 20.88 6.32
C PRO A 156 -3.93 19.59 5.84
N PHE A 157 -3.92 18.52 6.63
CA PHE A 157 -4.41 17.19 6.20
C PHE A 157 -5.93 16.98 6.38
N ALA A 158 -6.68 18.05 6.68
CA ALA A 158 -8.10 17.99 6.98
C ALA A 158 -8.96 17.59 5.77
N VAL A 159 -9.37 16.31 5.67
CA VAL A 159 -10.43 15.90 4.73
C VAL A 159 -11.83 16.11 5.32
N PRO A 160 -12.87 16.32 4.50
CA PRO A 160 -14.24 16.45 5.00
C PRO A 160 -14.67 15.23 5.81
N ARG A 161 -15.21 15.43 7.02
CA ARG A 161 -15.66 14.33 7.89
C ARG A 161 -16.73 13.44 7.24
N SER A 162 -17.47 13.98 6.27
CA SER A 162 -18.45 13.28 5.44
C SER A 162 -17.84 12.30 4.43
N ALA A 163 -16.56 12.42 4.07
CA ALA A 163 -15.85 11.50 3.17
C ALA A 163 -15.43 10.19 3.89
N VAL A 164 -15.31 10.22 5.22
CA VAL A 164 -14.70 9.12 6.01
C VAL A 164 -15.75 8.37 6.84
N THR A 165 -15.89 7.07 6.60
CA THR A 165 -16.64 6.16 7.46
C THR A 165 -15.65 5.44 8.39
N PHE A 166 -15.81 5.59 9.71
CA PHE A 166 -15.03 4.86 10.70
C PHE A 166 -15.84 3.69 11.26
N THR A 167 -15.24 2.51 11.28
CA THR A 167 -15.79 1.31 11.92
C THR A 167 -14.75 0.78 12.90
N TYR A 168 -15.05 0.81 14.20
CA TYR A 168 -14.22 0.18 15.23
C TYR A 168 -14.57 -1.29 15.37
N ILE A 169 -13.56 -2.16 15.26
CA ILE A 169 -13.71 -3.61 15.33
C ILE A 169 -13.00 -4.11 16.61
N PRO A 170 -13.73 -4.40 17.70
CA PRO A 170 -13.12 -4.72 19.00
C PRO A 170 -12.27 -6.00 18.94
N ARG A 171 -11.14 -6.03 19.66
CA ARG A 171 -10.30 -7.23 19.78
C ARG A 171 -11.10 -8.35 20.46
N VAL A 172 -11.23 -9.49 19.78
CA VAL A 172 -11.84 -10.72 20.35
C VAL A 172 -10.86 -11.90 20.16
N PRO A 173 -10.85 -12.91 21.06
CA PRO A 173 -9.86 -13.98 21.01
C PRO A 173 -9.92 -14.83 19.74
N ASP A 174 -11.12 -15.23 19.33
CA ASP A 174 -11.35 -16.24 18.28
C ASP A 174 -11.59 -15.60 16.90
N ARG A 175 -10.67 -14.72 16.48
CA ARG A 175 -10.73 -14.10 15.15
C ARG A 175 -10.18 -15.04 14.06
N PRO A 176 -10.82 -15.12 12.88
CA PRO A 176 -10.21 -15.78 11.72
C PRO A 176 -8.89 -15.08 11.35
N GLN A 177 -7.91 -15.83 10.89
CA GLN A 177 -6.59 -15.31 10.50
C GLN A 177 -6.26 -15.64 9.04
N PRO A 178 -5.67 -14.70 8.28
CA PRO A 178 -5.37 -13.32 8.66
C PRO A 178 -6.63 -12.43 8.70
N PHE A 179 -6.87 -11.75 9.82
CA PHE A 179 -8.14 -11.02 10.05
C PHE A 179 -8.40 -9.88 9.03
N GLN A 180 -7.35 -9.34 8.42
CA GLN A 180 -7.44 -8.36 7.33
C GLN A 180 -8.26 -8.86 6.13
N HIS A 181 -8.29 -10.17 5.86
CA HIS A 181 -9.14 -10.74 4.80
C HIS A 181 -10.63 -10.58 5.12
N THR A 182 -11.02 -10.82 6.38
CA THR A 182 -12.38 -10.60 6.89
C THR A 182 -12.75 -9.12 6.87
N ILE A 183 -11.79 -8.22 7.19
CA ILE A 183 -12.03 -6.77 7.08
C ILE A 183 -12.35 -6.38 5.63
N TYR A 184 -11.55 -6.82 4.66
CA TYR A 184 -11.74 -6.46 3.25
C TYR A 184 -13.02 -7.07 2.66
N ALA A 185 -13.30 -8.36 2.90
CA ALA A 185 -14.50 -9.02 2.38
C ALA A 185 -15.78 -8.63 3.12
N ASP A 186 -15.84 -8.86 4.44
CA ASP A 186 -17.08 -8.77 5.23
C ASP A 186 -17.39 -7.39 5.80
N TYR A 187 -16.37 -6.57 6.10
CA TYR A 187 -16.59 -5.21 6.60
C TYR A 187 -16.64 -4.18 5.48
N CYS A 188 -15.74 -4.24 4.50
CA CYS A 188 -15.73 -3.31 3.37
C CYS A 188 -16.68 -3.72 2.24
N VAL A 189 -16.34 -4.73 1.43
CA VAL A 189 -17.09 -5.03 0.19
C VAL A 189 -18.55 -5.39 0.48
N LYS A 190 -18.81 -6.25 1.45
CA LYS A 190 -20.17 -6.70 1.77
C LYS A 190 -21.13 -5.60 2.25
N ASN A 191 -20.65 -4.56 2.93
CA ASN A 191 -21.50 -3.47 3.45
C ASN A 191 -21.54 -2.23 2.55
N PHE A 192 -20.50 -2.05 1.72
CA PHE A 192 -20.28 -0.80 0.99
C PHE A 192 -19.98 -0.97 -0.49
N GLY A 193 -19.66 -2.19 -0.96
CA GLY A 193 -19.28 -2.46 -2.35
C GLY A 193 -20.36 -2.07 -3.37
N GLU A 194 -21.64 -2.28 -3.07
CA GLU A 194 -22.77 -1.91 -3.95
C GLU A 194 -22.88 -0.40 -4.23
N ARG A 195 -22.13 0.45 -3.51
CA ARG A 195 -22.16 1.92 -3.65
C ARG A 195 -21.12 2.46 -4.64
N HIS A 196 -20.18 1.64 -5.07
CA HIS A 196 -18.99 2.06 -5.82
C HIS A 196 -18.72 1.07 -6.95
N THR A 197 -18.25 1.52 -8.11
CA THR A 197 -17.79 0.60 -9.15
C THR A 197 -16.48 -0.06 -8.72
N TRP A 198 -15.57 0.71 -8.12
CA TRP A 198 -14.26 0.24 -7.67
C TRP A 198 -14.02 0.46 -6.17
N MET A 199 -13.29 -0.47 -5.58
CA MET A 199 -12.75 -0.34 -4.23
C MET A 199 -11.26 -0.66 -4.25
N GLY A 200 -10.42 0.27 -3.79
CA GLY A 200 -9.00 0.05 -3.53
C GLY A 200 -8.78 -0.47 -2.12
N PHE A 201 -7.81 -1.36 -1.97
CA PHE A 201 -7.43 -1.98 -0.69
C PHE A 201 -5.97 -1.65 -0.42
N PHE A 202 -5.72 -0.60 0.37
CA PHE A 202 -4.38 -0.10 0.68
C PHE A 202 -4.19 0.00 2.20
N ASP A 203 -2.95 -0.16 2.64
CA ASP A 203 -2.51 0.01 4.01
C ASP A 203 -2.10 1.49 4.26
N ALA A 204 -2.10 1.95 5.51
CA ALA A 204 -1.94 3.39 5.83
C ALA A 204 -0.55 3.95 5.51
N ASP A 205 0.43 3.10 5.23
CA ASP A 205 1.78 3.43 4.79
C ASP A 205 2.00 3.25 3.28
N GLU A 206 0.92 3.20 2.48
CA GLU A 206 0.96 3.04 1.02
C GLU A 206 0.35 4.25 0.27
N PHE A 207 1.15 4.88 -0.58
CA PHE A 207 0.80 6.13 -1.27
C PHE A 207 0.99 6.01 -2.78
N LEU A 208 -0.04 6.36 -3.56
CA LEU A 208 -0.06 6.20 -5.00
C LEU A 208 0.65 7.37 -5.72
N GLU A 209 1.53 7.08 -6.66
CA GLU A 209 2.18 8.08 -7.52
C GLU A 209 1.61 8.03 -8.94
N MET A 210 1.12 9.18 -9.44
CA MET A 210 0.74 9.38 -10.84
C MET A 210 2.00 9.68 -11.68
N ARG A 211 2.41 8.73 -12.54
CA ARG A 211 3.63 8.84 -13.38
C ARG A 211 3.36 9.21 -14.84
N ARG A 212 2.10 9.18 -15.26
CA ARG A 212 1.60 9.77 -16.51
C ARG A 212 0.42 10.67 -16.20
N ALA A 213 0.19 11.68 -17.05
CA ALA A 213 -0.96 12.58 -16.95
C ALA A 213 -2.29 11.85 -17.28
N THR A 214 -2.79 11.07 -16.33
CA THR A 214 -4.10 10.40 -16.33
C THR A 214 -4.69 10.49 -14.93
N THR A 215 -5.99 10.70 -14.85
CA THR A 215 -6.69 10.69 -13.55
C THR A 215 -6.86 9.25 -13.08
N LEU A 216 -7.05 9.03 -11.77
CA LEU A 216 -7.38 7.70 -11.24
C LEU A 216 -8.67 7.18 -11.88
N VAL A 217 -9.71 8.00 -11.92
CA VAL A 217 -11.01 7.68 -12.52
C VAL A 217 -10.89 7.32 -14.01
N ASP A 218 -10.17 8.11 -14.81
CA ASP A 218 -9.94 7.81 -16.24
C ASP A 218 -9.16 6.53 -16.46
N TRP A 219 -8.19 6.22 -15.60
CA TRP A 219 -7.46 4.96 -15.66
C TRP A 219 -8.37 3.78 -15.32
N LEU A 220 -9.20 3.89 -14.27
CA LEU A 220 -10.18 2.86 -13.93
C LEU A 220 -11.24 2.67 -15.05
N HIS A 221 -11.74 3.76 -15.66
CA HIS A 221 -12.68 3.71 -16.79
C HIS A 221 -12.11 3.00 -18.04
N GLN A 222 -10.80 3.08 -18.29
CA GLN A 222 -10.16 2.36 -19.40
C GLN A 222 -10.31 0.83 -19.25
N TRP A 223 -10.24 0.34 -18.01
CA TRP A 223 -10.34 -1.09 -17.66
C TRP A 223 -11.77 -1.53 -17.29
N GLU A 224 -12.64 -0.59 -16.94
CA GLU A 224 -14.05 -0.86 -16.62
C GLU A 224 -14.74 -1.64 -17.74
N LYS A 225 -14.58 -1.14 -18.98
CA LYS A 225 -15.18 -1.71 -20.21
C LYS A 225 -14.61 -3.06 -20.62
N ASN A 226 -13.51 -3.51 -20.02
CA ASN A 226 -13.00 -4.85 -20.25
C ASN A 226 -13.67 -5.83 -19.27
N GLU A 227 -14.61 -6.61 -19.81
CA GLU A 227 -15.37 -7.63 -19.06
C GLU A 227 -14.47 -8.76 -18.52
N THR A 228 -13.28 -8.99 -19.08
CA THR A 228 -12.36 -10.02 -18.56
C THR A 228 -11.57 -9.57 -17.33
N VAL A 229 -11.58 -8.27 -17.01
CA VAL A 229 -10.79 -7.69 -15.91
C VAL A 229 -11.69 -7.44 -14.71
N GLY A 230 -11.43 -8.13 -13.61
CA GLY A 230 -12.10 -7.94 -12.33
C GLY A 230 -11.35 -7.02 -11.35
N ALA A 231 -10.03 -6.86 -11.50
CA ALA A 231 -9.21 -5.99 -10.66
C ALA A 231 -7.96 -5.48 -11.37
N LEU A 232 -7.38 -4.41 -10.83
CA LEU A 232 -6.15 -3.77 -11.28
C LEU A 232 -5.12 -3.79 -10.16
N SER A 233 -3.94 -4.31 -10.45
CA SER A 233 -2.82 -4.45 -9.51
C SER A 233 -1.71 -3.44 -9.81
N VAL A 234 -1.32 -2.66 -8.81
CA VAL A 234 -0.21 -1.69 -8.88
C VAL A 234 0.98 -2.24 -8.11
N ASN A 235 2.18 -2.25 -8.72
CA ASN A 235 3.41 -2.69 -8.04
C ASN A 235 3.85 -1.71 -6.97
N TRP A 236 4.46 -2.27 -5.92
CA TRP A 236 5.15 -1.47 -4.92
C TRP A 236 6.41 -0.79 -5.45
N ILE A 237 6.73 0.36 -4.88
CA ILE A 237 8.08 0.89 -4.74
C ILE A 237 8.36 1.00 -3.24
N THR A 238 9.25 0.16 -2.73
CA THR A 238 9.49 0.05 -1.28
C THR A 238 10.50 1.10 -0.82
N HIS A 239 10.18 1.84 0.25
CA HIS A 239 11.08 2.81 0.87
C HIS A 239 11.87 2.19 2.02
N ASN A 240 13.16 2.52 2.11
CA ASN A 240 13.98 2.22 3.27
C ASN A 240 13.97 3.37 4.30
N SER A 241 14.66 3.22 5.42
CA SER A 241 14.68 4.21 6.51
C SER A 241 15.47 5.48 6.19
N GLY A 242 16.31 5.46 5.16
CA GLY A 242 17.35 6.47 4.93
C GLY A 242 18.36 6.58 6.09
N GLY A 243 18.54 5.49 6.86
CA GLY A 243 19.34 5.43 8.09
C GLY A 243 18.68 6.09 9.32
N GLN A 244 17.42 6.56 9.22
CA GLN A 244 16.78 7.34 10.28
C GLN A 244 16.42 6.50 11.51
N GLN A 245 16.97 6.88 12.66
CA GLN A 245 16.73 6.18 13.92
C GLN A 245 15.46 6.62 14.65
N LYS A 246 14.98 7.85 14.39
CA LYS A 246 13.81 8.46 15.02
C LYS A 246 12.84 8.96 13.96
N ARG A 247 11.56 9.12 14.34
CA ARG A 247 10.53 9.73 13.49
C ARG A 247 10.99 11.14 13.05
N PRO A 248 10.99 11.46 11.74
CA PRO A 248 11.31 12.80 11.27
C PRO A 248 10.29 13.84 11.74
N GLN A 249 10.67 15.12 11.71
CA GLN A 249 9.74 16.23 11.95
C GLN A 249 8.79 16.48 10.77
N SER A 250 9.13 15.97 9.58
CA SER A 250 8.30 16.01 8.39
C SER A 250 7.42 14.76 8.27
N ASP A 251 6.35 14.89 7.50
CA ASP A 251 5.42 13.82 7.12
C ASP A 251 6.13 12.64 6.40
N THR A 252 5.48 11.48 6.31
CA THR A 252 6.09 10.23 5.79
C THR A 252 6.68 10.44 4.40
N ARG A 253 5.92 11.00 3.45
CA ARG A 253 6.36 11.14 2.04
C ARG A 253 7.52 12.14 1.86
N LYS A 254 7.71 13.07 2.79
CA LYS A 254 8.81 14.05 2.78
C LYS A 254 10.02 13.55 3.56
N GLY A 255 9.79 12.78 4.62
CA GLY A 255 10.83 12.26 5.51
C GLY A 255 11.57 11.05 4.94
N PHE A 256 10.91 10.23 4.13
CA PHE A 256 11.50 9.04 3.52
C PHE A 256 11.46 9.18 1.99
N ARG A 257 12.64 9.14 1.37
CA ARG A 257 12.88 9.50 -0.05
C ARG A 257 13.90 8.58 -0.74
N ARG A 258 14.13 7.40 -0.17
CA ARG A 258 15.09 6.41 -0.68
C ARG A 258 14.35 5.10 -0.96
N CYS A 259 14.38 4.69 -2.22
CA CYS A 259 13.63 3.56 -2.73
C CYS A 259 14.55 2.40 -3.07
N VAL A 260 14.10 1.19 -2.75
CA VAL A 260 14.77 -0.06 -3.13
C VAL A 260 14.71 -0.22 -4.66
N VAL A 261 15.84 -0.60 -5.27
CA VAL A 261 15.99 -0.88 -6.70
C VAL A 261 15.27 -2.17 -7.09
N ASP A 262 14.50 -2.14 -8.19
CA ASP A 262 13.90 -3.32 -8.80
C ASP A 262 14.98 -4.29 -9.30
N ARG A 263 14.84 -5.59 -8.98
CA ARG A 263 15.72 -6.65 -9.45
C ARG A 263 15.13 -7.25 -10.73
N PRO A 264 15.93 -7.39 -11.81
CA PRO A 264 15.38 -7.74 -13.13
C PRO A 264 14.94 -9.21 -13.28
N ASP A 265 15.15 -10.09 -12.28
CA ASP A 265 14.83 -11.51 -12.39
C ASP A 265 13.45 -11.91 -11.84
N GLY A 266 12.84 -11.09 -10.96
CA GLY A 266 11.40 -11.09 -10.62
C GLY A 266 10.86 -12.32 -9.87
N ARG A 267 11.62 -13.41 -9.85
CA ARG A 267 11.12 -14.76 -9.53
C ARG A 267 11.55 -15.26 -8.16
N ASN A 268 12.33 -14.47 -7.44
CA ASN A 268 12.71 -14.78 -6.06
C ASN A 268 11.60 -14.27 -5.12
N ALA A 269 11.28 -15.05 -4.09
CA ALA A 269 10.26 -14.68 -3.12
C ALA A 269 10.57 -13.33 -2.42
N ASP A 270 11.85 -13.01 -2.32
CA ASP A 270 12.41 -11.89 -1.54
C ASP A 270 12.30 -10.51 -2.20
N GLU A 271 11.79 -10.43 -3.44
CA GLU A 271 11.63 -9.15 -4.12
C GLU A 271 10.36 -8.41 -3.68
N GLU A 272 10.50 -7.35 -2.90
CA GLU A 272 9.38 -6.60 -2.33
C GLU A 272 8.60 -5.81 -3.39
N ASN A 273 9.27 -5.14 -4.33
CA ASN A 273 8.61 -4.36 -5.38
C ASN A 273 7.79 -5.22 -6.36
N SER A 274 7.95 -6.55 -6.34
CA SER A 274 7.07 -7.49 -7.07
C SER A 274 5.70 -7.69 -6.43
N HIS A 275 5.53 -7.33 -5.14
CA HIS A 275 4.22 -7.29 -4.51
C HIS A 275 3.38 -6.15 -5.08
N VAL A 276 2.07 -6.31 -4.92
CA VAL A 276 1.08 -5.37 -5.41
C VAL A 276 0.06 -5.04 -4.33
N LYS A 277 -0.74 -4.02 -4.60
CA LYS A 277 -2.09 -3.89 -4.05
C LYS A 277 -3.07 -3.65 -5.19
N SER A 278 -4.37 -3.79 -4.91
CA SER A 278 -5.39 -3.83 -5.95
C SER A 278 -6.53 -2.83 -5.75
N PHE A 279 -7.00 -2.27 -6.86
CA PHE A 279 -8.39 -1.82 -7.01
C PHE A 279 -9.21 -2.97 -7.59
N ALA A 280 -10.31 -3.36 -6.97
CA ALA A 280 -11.21 -4.39 -7.51
C ALA A 280 -12.56 -3.79 -7.92
N LYS A 281 -13.15 -4.30 -8.99
CA LYS A 281 -14.55 -4.05 -9.34
C LYS A 281 -15.42 -4.73 -8.30
N THR A 282 -16.22 -3.97 -7.58
CA THR A 282 -17.02 -4.48 -6.44
C THR A 282 -18.00 -5.56 -6.87
N ALA A 283 -18.65 -5.39 -8.02
CA ALA A 283 -19.57 -6.34 -8.63
C ALA A 283 -18.91 -7.63 -9.16
N LEU A 284 -17.57 -7.68 -9.23
CA LEU A 284 -16.80 -8.86 -9.62
C LEU A 284 -15.89 -9.36 -8.49
N PHE A 285 -16.07 -8.89 -7.25
CA PHE A 285 -15.30 -9.37 -6.11
C PHE A 285 -15.84 -10.72 -5.61
N ASP A 286 -14.95 -11.72 -5.51
CA ASP A 286 -15.27 -13.07 -5.00
C ASP A 286 -14.54 -13.39 -3.67
N GLY A 287 -13.66 -12.49 -3.22
CA GLY A 287 -12.97 -12.60 -1.93
C GLY A 287 -11.54 -12.08 -1.97
N VAL A 288 -10.75 -12.49 -0.99
CA VAL A 288 -9.33 -12.10 -0.87
C VAL A 288 -8.48 -13.33 -1.17
N ASN A 289 -7.52 -13.22 -2.10
CA ASN A 289 -6.49 -14.25 -2.33
C ASN A 289 -5.34 -14.05 -1.34
N SER A 290 -4.91 -12.80 -1.18
CA SER A 290 -3.93 -12.36 -0.20
C SER A 290 -4.17 -10.89 0.14
N VAL A 291 -3.50 -10.36 1.16
CA VAL A 291 -3.57 -8.91 1.50
C VAL A 291 -3.02 -8.00 0.39
N HIS A 292 -2.47 -8.58 -0.68
CA HIS A 292 -1.95 -7.94 -1.89
C HIS A 292 -2.92 -8.01 -3.08
N ASN A 293 -3.75 -9.05 -3.16
CA ASN A 293 -4.58 -9.33 -4.34
C ASN A 293 -5.98 -9.86 -4.00
N MET A 294 -6.98 -9.35 -4.72
CA MET A 294 -8.39 -9.74 -4.58
C MET A 294 -8.75 -10.85 -5.57
N ARG A 295 -9.54 -11.82 -5.10
CA ARG A 295 -10.14 -12.85 -5.95
C ARG A 295 -11.33 -12.26 -6.70
N THR A 296 -11.44 -12.63 -7.96
CA THR A 296 -12.41 -12.06 -8.90
C THR A 296 -13.34 -13.14 -9.46
N ALA A 297 -14.59 -12.76 -9.72
CA ALA A 297 -15.69 -13.65 -10.06
C ALA A 297 -15.72 -14.00 -11.56
N TYR A 298 -16.54 -15.00 -11.91
CA TYR A 298 -16.90 -15.36 -13.30
C TYR A 298 -15.73 -15.63 -14.27
N GLY A 299 -14.56 -16.02 -13.75
CA GLY A 299 -13.35 -16.26 -14.56
C GLY A 299 -12.66 -14.98 -15.04
N THR A 300 -13.03 -13.83 -14.48
CA THR A 300 -12.28 -12.57 -14.68
C THR A 300 -10.96 -12.61 -13.90
N VAL A 301 -10.02 -11.76 -14.29
CA VAL A 301 -8.64 -11.75 -13.78
C VAL A 301 -8.26 -10.40 -13.16
N SER A 302 -7.23 -10.41 -12.30
CA SER A 302 -6.54 -9.18 -11.91
C SER A 302 -5.42 -8.91 -12.91
N VAL A 303 -5.24 -7.67 -13.36
CA VAL A 303 -4.18 -7.31 -14.32
C VAL A 303 -3.35 -6.11 -13.87
N GLY A 304 -2.12 -6.03 -14.36
CA GLY A 304 -1.30 -4.83 -14.30
C GLY A 304 -1.68 -3.79 -15.35
N GLU A 305 -0.96 -2.68 -15.33
CA GLU A 305 -1.14 -1.55 -16.26
C GLU A 305 -0.93 -1.89 -17.75
N LYS A 306 -0.37 -3.08 -18.07
CA LYS A 306 -0.16 -3.57 -19.45
C LYS A 306 -1.14 -4.68 -19.84
N GLY A 307 -2.12 -4.99 -18.98
CA GLY A 307 -3.05 -6.11 -19.17
C GLY A 307 -2.43 -7.47 -18.82
N ASP A 308 -1.24 -7.47 -18.23
CA ASP A 308 -0.53 -8.64 -17.74
C ASP A 308 -1.20 -9.20 -16.47
N GLU A 309 -1.56 -10.48 -16.47
CA GLU A 309 -2.23 -11.12 -15.33
C GLU A 309 -1.38 -11.11 -14.06
N CYS A 310 -2.03 -10.85 -12.92
CA CYS A 310 -1.43 -10.80 -11.60
C CYS A 310 -2.22 -11.70 -10.63
N MET A 311 -1.52 -12.54 -9.87
CA MET A 311 -2.14 -13.46 -8.90
C MET A 311 -1.80 -13.13 -7.43
N ILE A 312 -0.54 -12.83 -7.14
CA ILE A 312 -0.05 -12.50 -5.78
C ILE A 312 1.08 -11.48 -5.87
N LYS A 313 2.05 -11.77 -6.74
CA LYS A 313 3.08 -10.84 -7.23
C LYS A 313 2.81 -10.52 -8.70
N ARG A 314 3.38 -9.44 -9.22
CA ARG A 314 3.35 -9.07 -10.64
C ARG A 314 4.77 -8.81 -11.15
N VAL A 315 5.15 -9.57 -12.18
CA VAL A 315 6.44 -9.48 -12.85
C VAL A 315 6.30 -9.65 -14.37
N PRO A 316 6.99 -8.85 -15.20
CA PRO A 316 8.00 -7.84 -14.83
C PRO A 316 7.42 -6.66 -14.06
N ILE A 317 8.19 -6.15 -13.08
CA ILE A 317 7.81 -4.96 -12.32
C ILE A 317 7.73 -3.80 -13.30
N THR A 318 6.63 -3.05 -13.23
CA THR A 318 6.37 -1.91 -14.09
C THR A 318 5.60 -0.85 -13.31
N HIS A 319 6.00 0.39 -13.52
CA HIS A 319 5.45 1.60 -12.89
C HIS A 319 5.27 2.68 -13.96
N ASP A 320 4.81 2.32 -15.15
CA ASP A 320 4.79 3.19 -16.33
C ASP A 320 3.72 4.29 -16.22
N VAL A 321 2.59 4.00 -15.56
CA VAL A 321 1.42 4.86 -15.37
C VAL A 321 1.26 5.22 -13.89
N TRP A 322 1.35 4.22 -13.02
CA TRP A 322 1.15 4.32 -11.57
C TRP A 322 2.21 3.54 -10.79
N ALA A 323 2.66 4.07 -9.66
CA ALA A 323 3.46 3.35 -8.66
C ALA A 323 2.80 3.40 -7.29
N LEU A 324 2.97 2.37 -6.45
CA LEU A 324 2.47 2.41 -5.07
C LEU A 324 3.65 2.44 -4.09
N HIS A 325 3.95 3.60 -3.54
CA HIS A 325 5.08 3.76 -2.63
C HIS A 325 4.73 3.18 -1.26
N HIS A 326 5.42 2.12 -0.85
CA HIS A 326 5.19 1.41 0.40
C HIS A 326 6.28 1.78 1.41
N TYR A 327 5.89 2.51 2.44
CA TYR A 327 6.76 2.97 3.53
C TYR A 327 6.80 1.95 4.65
N SER A 328 7.27 0.75 4.32
CA SER A 328 7.11 -0.46 5.14
C SER A 328 7.89 -0.42 6.46
N VAL A 329 9.10 0.16 6.45
CA VAL A 329 10.00 0.25 7.62
C VAL A 329 9.97 1.61 8.32
N LYS A 330 10.01 2.73 7.57
CA LYS A 330 10.19 4.10 8.08
C LYS A 330 11.41 4.17 9.02
N SER A 331 11.41 5.08 10.00
CA SER A 331 12.50 5.17 10.97
C SER A 331 12.55 3.95 11.90
N ARG A 332 13.71 3.67 12.50
CA ARG A 332 13.88 2.52 13.41
C ARG A 332 12.90 2.57 14.60
N GLU A 333 12.62 3.76 15.13
CA GLU A 333 11.58 4.00 16.13
C GLU A 333 10.19 3.56 15.64
N GLN A 334 9.75 4.04 14.47
CA GLN A 334 8.46 3.67 13.87
C GLN A 334 8.36 2.18 13.51
N PHE A 335 9.48 1.55 13.14
CA PHE A 335 9.49 0.11 12.90
C PHE A 335 9.29 -0.70 14.18
N LEU A 336 9.93 -0.29 15.28
CA LEU A 336 9.75 -0.92 16.59
C LEU A 336 8.34 -0.69 17.14
N GLU A 337 7.73 0.47 16.90
CA GLU A 337 6.29 0.68 17.11
C GLU A 337 5.47 -0.32 16.27
N LYS A 338 5.73 -0.43 14.95
CA LYS A 338 5.04 -1.36 14.04
C LYS A 338 5.09 -2.81 14.50
N GLN A 339 6.24 -3.27 15.01
CA GLN A 339 6.40 -4.61 15.59
C GLN A 339 5.56 -4.83 16.86
N GLN A 340 5.44 -3.83 17.75
CA GLN A 340 4.70 -3.94 19.01
C GLN A 340 3.18 -4.07 18.81
N ARG A 341 2.63 -3.51 17.71
CA ARG A 341 1.21 -3.60 17.35
C ARG A 341 0.77 -5.04 16.98
N GLY A 342 1.74 -5.92 16.73
CA GLY A 342 1.54 -7.25 16.15
C GLY A 342 1.50 -7.16 14.63
N SER A 343 2.61 -7.56 14.00
CA SER A 343 2.65 -7.82 12.56
C SER A 343 2.03 -9.20 12.27
N PRO A 344 1.43 -9.42 11.08
CA PRO A 344 1.13 -10.78 10.60
C PRO A 344 2.35 -11.70 10.56
N ASN A 345 3.56 -11.11 10.47
CA ASN A 345 4.83 -11.82 10.44
C ASN A 345 5.48 -11.84 11.83
N ASN A 346 5.95 -13.04 12.21
CA ASN A 346 6.54 -13.33 13.52
C ASN A 346 7.78 -12.46 13.82
N HIS A 347 8.08 -12.17 15.10
CA HIS A 347 9.11 -11.17 15.47
C HIS A 347 10.51 -11.43 14.89
N HIS A 348 10.91 -12.69 14.70
CA HIS A 348 12.17 -13.03 14.03
C HIS A 348 12.17 -12.62 12.54
N ALA A 349 11.09 -12.93 11.82
CA ALA A 349 10.91 -12.52 10.43
C ALA A 349 10.82 -10.99 10.29
N ALA A 350 10.43 -10.27 11.35
CA ALA A 350 10.45 -8.81 11.35
C ALA A 350 11.87 -8.22 11.51
N GLY A 351 12.83 -8.93 12.12
CA GLY A 351 14.24 -8.55 12.08
C GLY A 351 14.82 -8.73 10.68
N GLU A 352 14.65 -9.93 10.12
CA GLU A 352 15.06 -10.27 8.75
C GLU A 352 14.42 -9.36 7.69
N PHE A 353 13.17 -8.92 7.91
CA PHE A 353 12.50 -7.93 7.06
C PHE A 353 13.22 -6.58 7.06
N TRP A 354 13.58 -6.05 8.23
CA TRP A 354 14.30 -4.77 8.32
C TRP A 354 15.64 -4.85 7.61
N ASP A 355 16.47 -5.85 7.96
CA ASP A 355 17.82 -5.99 7.41
C ASP A 355 17.76 -6.13 5.88
N ARG A 356 16.79 -6.90 5.34
CA ARG A 356 16.59 -7.07 3.89
C ARG A 356 16.17 -5.78 3.15
N ILE A 357 15.47 -4.85 3.80
CA ILE A 357 15.11 -3.54 3.21
C ILE A 357 16.29 -2.57 3.25
N GLU A 358 17.04 -2.53 4.36
CA GLU A 358 18.16 -1.62 4.54
C GLU A 358 19.44 -2.06 3.78
N ASP A 359 19.66 -3.36 3.61
CA ASP A 359 20.80 -3.92 2.88
C ASP A 359 20.57 -3.98 1.35
N ALA A 360 19.41 -3.55 0.85
CA ALA A 360 19.10 -3.54 -0.57
C ALA A 360 19.69 -2.30 -1.27
N ASP A 361 20.16 -2.49 -2.52
CA ASP A 361 20.55 -1.37 -3.40
C ASP A 361 19.39 -0.37 -3.52
N ASP A 362 19.69 0.92 -3.40
CA ASP A 362 18.68 1.98 -3.32
C ASP A 362 19.03 3.23 -4.15
N TYR A 363 18.03 4.08 -4.37
CA TYR A 363 18.15 5.35 -5.10
C TYR A 363 17.29 6.45 -4.47
N GLU A 364 17.62 7.71 -4.76
CA GLU A 364 16.81 8.86 -4.34
C GLU A 364 15.54 8.94 -5.20
N CYS A 365 14.38 8.89 -4.56
CA CYS A 365 13.04 8.92 -5.16
C CYS A 365 12.18 10.02 -4.48
N PRO A 366 12.33 11.29 -4.91
CA PRO A 366 11.71 12.43 -4.26
C PRO A 366 10.25 12.67 -4.70
N GLU A 367 9.70 11.85 -5.58
CA GLU A 367 8.47 12.12 -6.33
C GLU A 367 7.28 12.38 -5.40
N LEU A 368 7.06 11.53 -4.39
CA LEU A 368 5.96 11.73 -3.44
C LEU A 368 6.15 12.90 -2.46
N ALA A 369 7.37 13.41 -2.28
CA ALA A 369 7.61 14.60 -1.47
C ALA A 369 7.07 15.88 -2.13
N SER A 370 6.78 15.85 -3.44
CA SER A 370 6.21 16.97 -4.19
C SER A 370 4.70 17.19 -3.97
N TYR A 371 3.99 16.18 -3.46
CA TYR A 371 2.54 16.20 -3.26
C TYR A 371 2.20 16.90 -1.92
N VAL A 372 1.86 18.19 -1.99
CA VAL A 372 1.49 19.03 -0.84
C VAL A 372 -0.04 19.15 -0.75
N PRO A 373 -0.67 18.89 0.42
CA PRO A 373 -2.12 19.12 0.63
C PRO A 373 -2.50 20.60 0.53
#